data_AF-A0A8J6XWS2-F1
#
_entry.id   AF-A0A8J6XWS2-F1
#
_cell.length_a   1.000
_cell.length_b   1.000
_cell.length_c   1.000
_cell.angle_alpha   90.00
_cell.angle_beta   90.00
_cell.angle_gamma   90.00
#
_symmetry.space_group_name_H-M   'P 1'
#
loop_
_entity.id
_entity.type
_entity.pdbx_description
1 polymer ?
#
loop_
_entity_poly.entity_id
_entity_poly.type
_entity_poly.pdbx_seq_one_letter_code
_entity_poly.pdbx_strand_id
1 'polypeptide(L)' 'MQRLERIAAQARDYPEMQFTTLAHLLDVALLERAYWSLNPKSAPGVDRVTWRKYQRNLDTNLED' A
#
# COMPACT_ATOMS: atom_id res chain seq x y z
N MET A 1 -10.88 8.38 -10.49
CA MET A 1 -10.78 6.92 -10.31
C MET A 1 -9.32 6.56 -10.14
N GLN A 2 -8.93 6.17 -8.93
CA GLN A 2 -7.59 5.70 -8.61
C GLN A 2 -7.35 4.33 -9.26
N ARG A 3 -6.10 3.98 -9.57
CA ARG A 3 -5.75 2.68 -10.21
C ARG A 3 -6.27 1.48 -9.40
N LEU A 4 -6.20 1.53 -8.07
CA LEU A 4 -6.72 0.48 -7.18
C LEU A 4 -8.23 0.27 -7.30
N GLU A 5 -9.02 1.34 -7.48
CA GLU A 5 -10.48 1.22 -7.65
C GLU A 5 -10.82 0.46 -8.92
N ARG A 6 -10.02 0.63 -9.98
CA ARG A 6 -10.16 -0.13 -11.23
C ARG A 6 -9.79 -1.60 -11.06
N ILE A 7 -8.74 -1.90 -10.29
CA ILE A 7 -8.36 -3.28 -9.97
C ILE A 7 -9.45 -3.95 -9.15
N ALA A 8 -9.99 -3.26 -8.13
CA ALA A 8 -11.07 -3.77 -7.30
C ALA A 8 -12.35 -4.03 -8.11
N ALA A 9 -12.71 -3.12 -9.03
CA ALA A 9 -13.83 -3.33 -9.95
C ALA A 9 -13.57 -4.55 -10.86
N GLN A 10 -12.40 -4.63 -11.47
CA GLN A 10 -12.06 -5.73 -12.38
C GLN A 10 -11.98 -7.09 -11.66
N ALA A 11 -11.46 -7.12 -10.43
CA ALA A 11 -11.45 -8.33 -9.59
C ALA A 11 -12.86 -8.78 -9.21
N ARG A 12 -13.79 -7.83 -9.03
CA ARG A 12 -15.20 -8.12 -8.76
C ARG A 12 -15.91 -8.68 -9.99
N ASP A 13 -15.62 -8.13 -11.16
CA ASP A 13 -16.26 -8.52 -12.43
C ASP A 13 -15.65 -9.81 -12.99
N TYR A 14 -14.38 -10.11 -12.69
CA TYR A 14 -13.65 -11.28 -13.18
C TYR A 14 -12.92 -12.01 -12.04
N PRO A 15 -13.65 -12.74 -11.17
CA PRO A 15 -13.07 -13.36 -9.96
C PRO A 15 -12.07 -14.50 -10.26
N GLU A 16 -12.12 -15.10 -11.45
CA GLU A 16 -11.16 -16.13 -11.86
C GLU A 16 -9.90 -15.57 -12.55
N MET A 17 -9.88 -14.26 -12.82
CA MET A 17 -8.71 -13.61 -13.44
C MET A 17 -7.58 -13.47 -12.41
N GLN A 18 -6.40 -13.97 -12.77
CA GLN A 18 -5.19 -13.82 -11.96
C GLN A 18 -4.44 -12.56 -12.37
N PHE A 19 -4.27 -11.62 -11.43
CA PHE A 19 -3.33 -10.52 -11.60
C PHE A 19 -1.91 -11.07 -11.45
N THR A 20 -1.12 -11.01 -12.51
CA THR A 20 0.26 -11.53 -12.50
C THR A 20 1.23 -10.59 -11.77
N THR A 21 0.91 -9.30 -11.66
CA THR A 21 1.66 -8.34 -10.84
C THR A 21 0.79 -7.14 -10.46
N LEU A 22 0.82 -6.74 -9.18
CA LEU A 22 0.25 -5.48 -8.69
C LEU A 22 1.33 -4.44 -8.37
N ALA A 23 2.60 -4.83 -8.38
CA ALA A 23 3.71 -4.00 -7.89
C ALA A 23 3.84 -2.68 -8.66
N HIS A 24 3.72 -2.71 -9.98
CA HIS A 24 3.78 -1.52 -10.84
C HIS A 24 2.60 -0.53 -10.66
N LEU A 25 1.61 -0.89 -9.83
CA LEU A 25 0.44 -0.07 -9.52
C LEU A 25 0.59 0.61 -8.15
N LEU A 26 1.62 0.23 -7.39
CA LEU A 26 2.03 0.86 -6.14
C LEU A 26 3.12 1.88 -6.46
N ASP A 27 2.74 3.16 -6.52
CA ASP A 27 3.70 4.27 -6.65
C ASP A 27 3.93 4.96 -5.29
N VAL A 28 5.04 5.70 -5.18
CA VAL A 28 5.43 6.42 -3.96
C VAL A 28 4.29 7.31 -3.44
N ALA A 29 3.58 8.02 -4.33
CA ALA A 29 2.50 8.91 -3.96
C ALA A 29 1.27 8.17 -3.41
N LEU A 30 0.99 6.95 -3.87
CA LEU A 30 -0.01 6.06 -3.31
C LEU A 30 0.43 5.57 -1.92
N LEU A 31 1.68 5.10 -1.80
CA LEU A 31 2.22 4.57 -0.55
C LEU A 31 2.26 5.64 0.54
N GLU A 32 2.63 6.87 0.19
CA GLU A 32 2.62 8.02 1.09
C GLU A 32 1.20 8.32 1.61
N ARG A 33 0.20 8.39 0.71
CA ARG A 33 -1.20 8.60 1.09
C ARG A 33 -1.72 7.47 1.99
N ALA A 34 -1.36 6.23 1.68
CA ALA A 34 -1.70 5.09 2.51
C ALA A 34 -1.07 5.22 3.91
N TYR A 35 0.22 5.56 3.99
CA TYR A 35 0.94 5.76 5.24
C TYR A 35 0.27 6.79 6.16
N TRP A 36 -0.14 7.94 5.61
CA TRP A 36 -0.84 8.98 6.37
C TRP A 36 -2.27 8.60 6.78
N SER A 37 -2.89 7.64 6.10
CA SER A 37 -4.21 7.13 6.46
C SER A 37 -4.18 6.09 7.60
N LEU A 38 -3.01 5.53 7.91
CA LEU A 38 -2.85 4.53 8.97
C LEU A 38 -3.03 5.15 10.36
N ASN A 39 -3.52 4.33 11.30
CA ASN A 39 -3.58 4.71 12.71
C ASN A 39 -2.17 4.70 13.33
N PRO A 40 -1.63 5.84 13.80
CA PRO A 40 -0.27 5.90 14.37
C PRO A 40 -0.05 5.07 15.64
N LYS A 41 -1.13 4.57 16.25
CA LYS A 41 -1.12 3.74 17.46
C LYS A 41 -1.37 2.25 17.18
N SER A 42 -1.45 1.83 15.91
CA SER A 42 -1.65 0.43 15.58
C SER A 42 -0.49 -0.44 16.08
N ALA A 43 -0.79 -1.71 16.40
CA ALA A 43 0.23 -2.69 16.66
C ALA A 43 1.16 -2.83 15.44
N PRO A 44 2.46 -3.13 15.65
CA PRO A 44 3.37 -3.35 14.54
C PRO A 44 2.97 -4.59 13.74
N GLY A 45 3.33 -4.60 12.45
CA GLY A 45 3.10 -5.73 11.56
C GLY A 45 4.03 -6.92 11.84
N VAL A 46 4.04 -7.89 10.92
CA VAL A 46 4.88 -9.10 11.00
C VAL A 46 6.38 -8.76 11.08
N ASP A 47 6.78 -7.63 10.50
CA ASP A 47 8.14 -7.07 10.51
C ASP A 47 8.52 -6.40 11.85
N ARG A 48 7.58 -6.29 12.79
CA ARG A 48 7.71 -5.58 14.08
C ARG A 48 8.05 -4.09 13.93
N VAL A 49 7.79 -3.49 12.77
CA VAL A 49 7.99 -2.07 12.53
C VAL A 49 6.73 -1.31 12.95
N THR A 50 6.89 -0.37 13.88
CA THR A 50 5.78 0.54 14.27
C THR A 50 5.68 1.68 13.28
N TRP A 51 4.50 2.30 13.20
CA TRP A 51 4.27 3.49 12.37
C TRP A 51 5.34 4.60 12.60
N ARG A 52 5.70 4.84 13.87
CA ARG A 52 6.73 5.82 14.25
C ARG A 52 8.15 5.39 13.85
N LYS A 53 8.44 4.09 13.82
CA LYS A 53 9.75 3.56 13.39
C LYS A 53 9.89 3.69 11.88
N TYR A 54 8.82 3.37 11.15
CA TYR A 54 8.75 3.55 9.70
C TYR A 54 8.89 5.03 9.30
N GLN A 55 8.25 5.95 10.04
CA GLN A 55 8.32 7.40 9.77
C GLN A 55 9.74 7.97 9.70
N ARG A 56 10.67 7.43 10.49
CA ARG A 56 11.99 8.05 10.68
C ARG A 56 12.77 8.18 9.39
N ASN A 57 12.55 7.26 8.45
CA ASN A 57 13.16 7.25 7.13
C ASN A 57 12.07 7.14 6.07
N LEU A 58 11.00 7.93 6.20
CA LEU A 58 9.80 7.78 5.38
C LEU A 58 10.11 7.79 3.88
N ASP A 59 10.87 8.79 3.40
CA ASP A 59 11.17 8.94 1.97
C ASP A 59 11.91 7.71 1.41
N THR A 60 12.96 7.26 2.11
CA THR A 60 13.71 6.05 1.73
C THR A 60 12.82 4.81 1.75
N ASN A 61 12.02 4.63 2.79
CA ASN A 61 11.16 3.46 2.93
C ASN A 61 10.03 3.41 1.88
N LEU A 62 9.68 4.54 1.26
CA LEU A 62 8.68 4.60 0.19
C LEU A 62 9.27 4.31 -1.20
N GLU A 63 10.58 4.48 -1.37
CA GLU A 63 11.32 4.24 -2.62
C GLU A 63 11.93 2.83 -2.73
N ASP A 64 12.15 2.16 -1.58
CA ASP A 64 12.65 0.78 -1.46
C ASP A 64 11.65 -0.30 -1.96
#